data_AF-A0A257N8P1-F1
#
_entry.id   AF-A0A257N8P1-F1
#
_cell.length_a   1.000
_cell.length_b   1.000
_cell.length_c   1.000
_cell.angle_alpha   90.00
_cell.angle_beta   90.00
_cell.angle_gamma   90.00
#
_symmetry.space_group_name_H-M   'P 1'
#
loop_
_entity.id
_entity.type
_entity.pdbx_description
1 polymer ?
#
loop_
_entity_poly.entity_id
_entity_poly.type
_entity_poly.pdbx_seq_one_letter_code
_entity_poly.pdbx_strand_id
1 'polypeptide(L)'
;MTKEELLAKTQASIEKQEAKLKSLKEKRVDESQEAIDDVRAAIANLEEKLAHAKAKAKDIAEVADDKWDDMKESLESGWDEASAKLEEGWDSLTSKIKSFFS
;
A
#
# COMPACT_ATOMS: atom_id res chain seq x y z
N MET A 1 -5.71 -21.20 -0.76
CA MET A 1 -6.14 -19.93 -0.16
C MET A 1 -7.62 -19.77 -0.39
N THR A 2 -8.39 -19.56 0.67
CA THR A 2 -9.82 -19.21 0.58
C THR A 2 -10.00 -17.71 0.32
N LYS A 3 -11.21 -17.32 -0.08
CA LYS A 3 -11.58 -15.91 -0.25
C LYS A 3 -11.30 -15.09 1.00
N GLU A 4 -11.68 -15.63 2.15
CA GLU A 4 -11.47 -15.00 3.45
C GLU A 4 -9.98 -14.86 3.79
N GLU A 5 -9.16 -15.88 3.48
CA GLU A 5 -7.72 -15.81 3.70
C GLU A 5 -7.05 -14.74 2.83
N LEU A 6 -7.40 -14.65 1.54
CA LEU A 6 -6.84 -13.61 0.65
C LEU A 6 -7.28 -12.23 1.13
N LEU A 7 -8.57 -12.07 1.40
CA LEU A 7 -9.13 -10.80 1.87
C LEU A 7 -8.50 -10.35 3.19
N ALA A 8 -8.33 -11.26 4.15
CA ALA A 8 -7.67 -10.97 5.41
C ALA A 8 -6.20 -10.58 5.21
N LYS A 9 -5.45 -11.31 4.37
CA LYS A 9 -4.05 -10.98 4.03
C LYS A 9 -3.95 -9.59 3.40
N THR A 10 -4.81 -9.32 2.44
CA THR A 10 -4.90 -8.05 1.72
C THR A 10 -5.22 -6.90 2.68
N GLN A 11 -6.24 -7.06 3.51
CA GLN A 11 -6.69 -6.04 4.46
C GLN A 11 -5.64 -5.77 5.54
N ALA A 12 -5.02 -6.80 6.11
CA ALA A 12 -3.94 -6.66 7.09
C ALA A 12 -2.72 -5.92 6.50
N SER A 13 -2.39 -6.18 5.23
CA SER A 13 -1.32 -5.46 4.55
C SER A 13 -1.68 -3.99 4.35
N ILE A 14 -2.89 -3.68 3.88
CA ILE A 14 -3.38 -2.30 3.73
C ILE A 14 -3.30 -1.56 5.06
N GLU A 15 -3.84 -2.12 6.13
CA GLU A 15 -3.82 -1.51 7.47
C GLU A 15 -2.40 -1.24 7.95
N LYS A 16 -1.47 -2.19 7.73
CA LYS A 16 -0.05 -2.02 8.04
C LYS A 16 0.55 -0.84 7.26
N GLN A 17 0.24 -0.72 5.97
CA GLN A 17 0.75 0.39 5.15
C GLN A 17 0.12 1.73 5.56
N GLU A 18 -1.16 1.77 5.93
CA GLU A 18 -1.82 2.98 6.43
C GLU A 18 -1.22 3.44 7.76
N ALA A 19 -0.98 2.52 8.69
CA ALA A 19 -0.36 2.84 9.97
C ALA A 19 1.04 3.41 9.79
N LYS A 20 1.85 2.83 8.89
CA LYS A 20 3.17 3.36 8.54
C LYS A 20 3.05 4.75 7.90
N LEU A 21 2.14 4.93 6.95
CA LEU A 21 1.90 6.22 6.27
C LEU A 21 1.53 7.31 7.28
N LYS A 22 0.64 7.00 8.22
CA LYS A 22 0.23 7.91 9.28
C LYS A 22 1.41 8.33 10.17
N SER A 23 2.18 7.35 10.66
CA SER A 23 3.36 7.64 11.48
C SER A 23 4.37 8.52 10.73
N LEU A 24 4.48 8.33 9.42
CA LEU A 24 5.35 9.15 8.59
C LEU A 24 4.84 10.55 8.34
N LYS A 25 3.54 10.72 8.14
CA LYS A 25 2.94 12.06 8.08
C LYS A 25 3.21 12.82 9.37
N GLU A 26 3.10 12.17 10.51
CA GLU A 26 3.38 12.77 11.83
C GLU A 26 4.85 13.17 11.97
N LYS A 27 5.79 12.27 11.63
CA LYS A 27 7.24 12.56 11.72
C LYS A 27 7.69 13.72 10.83
N ARG A 28 7.03 13.93 9.69
CA ARG A 28 7.45 14.95 8.70
C ARG A 28 6.89 16.34 8.97
N VAL A 29 6.15 16.51 10.07
CA VAL A 29 5.76 17.84 10.56
C VAL A 29 6.95 18.58 11.20
N ASP A 30 8.00 17.87 11.63
CA ASP A 30 9.12 18.43 12.40
C ASP A 30 10.36 18.86 11.57
N GLU A 31 10.34 18.74 10.23
CA GLU A 31 11.56 18.82 9.39
C GLU A 31 11.53 19.95 8.33
N SER A 32 12.62 20.18 7.60
CA SER A 32 12.83 21.36 6.73
C SER A 32 11.91 21.41 5.50
N GLN A 33 11.51 22.63 5.08
CA GLN A 33 10.48 22.89 4.06
C GLN A 33 10.73 22.21 2.70
N GLU A 34 11.98 22.16 2.23
CA GLU A 34 12.35 21.58 0.93
C GLU A 34 12.34 20.04 0.98
N ALA A 35 12.88 19.46 2.05
CA ALA A 35 12.79 18.02 2.28
C ALA A 35 11.32 17.60 2.36
N ILE A 36 10.46 18.41 3.00
CA ILE A 36 9.02 18.17 3.17
C ILE A 36 8.24 18.07 1.85
N ASP A 37 8.60 18.78 0.78
CA ASP A 37 7.79 18.73 -0.44
C ASP A 37 8.04 17.44 -1.23
N ASP A 38 9.30 17.03 -1.33
CA ASP A 38 9.73 15.77 -1.98
C ASP A 38 9.17 14.53 -1.28
N VAL A 39 9.26 14.60 0.04
CA VAL A 39 8.58 13.78 1.03
C VAL A 39 7.09 13.71 0.69
N ARG A 40 6.36 14.84 0.74
CA ARG A 40 4.90 14.88 0.56
C ARG A 40 4.48 14.25 -0.76
N ALA A 41 5.20 14.53 -1.85
CA ALA A 41 4.93 13.91 -3.14
C ALA A 41 5.03 12.38 -3.09
N ALA A 42 6.06 11.84 -2.42
CA ALA A 42 6.21 10.39 -2.25
C ALA A 42 5.14 9.78 -1.32
N ILE A 43 4.69 10.51 -0.29
CA ILE A 43 3.53 10.09 0.52
C ILE A 43 2.25 10.07 -0.32
N ALA A 44 1.99 11.11 -1.11
CA ALA A 44 0.81 11.17 -1.96
C ALA A 44 0.78 10.01 -2.96
N ASN A 45 1.94 9.67 -3.55
CA ASN A 45 2.07 8.50 -4.42
C ASN A 45 1.75 7.19 -3.69
N LEU A 46 2.22 7.03 -2.45
CA LEU A 46 1.91 5.86 -1.62
C LEU A 46 0.42 5.79 -1.26
N GLU A 47 -0.22 6.93 -0.98
CA GLU A 47 -1.66 6.99 -0.71
C GLU A 47 -2.48 6.59 -1.93
N GLU A 48 -2.09 7.04 -3.12
CA GLU A 48 -2.74 6.64 -4.38
C GLU A 48 -2.62 5.13 -4.61
N LYS A 49 -1.41 4.57 -4.43
CA LYS A 49 -1.18 3.13 -4.52
C LYS A 49 -1.98 2.35 -3.47
N LEU A 50 -2.12 2.90 -2.27
CA LEU A 50 -2.90 2.29 -1.19
C LEU A 50 -4.40 2.34 -1.47
N ALA A 51 -4.89 3.41 -2.07
CA ALA A 51 -6.28 3.49 -2.55
C ALA A 51 -6.54 2.44 -3.65
N HIS A 52 -5.60 2.25 -4.58
CA HIS A 52 -5.70 1.19 -5.58
C HIS A 52 -5.69 -0.22 -4.95
N ALA A 53 -4.83 -0.45 -3.96
CA ALA A 53 -4.79 -1.68 -3.18
C ALA A 53 -6.13 -1.94 -2.43
N LYS A 54 -6.75 -0.90 -1.87
CA LYS A 54 -8.09 -0.97 -1.26
C LYS A 54 -9.18 -1.31 -2.27
N ALA A 55 -9.11 -0.74 -3.47
CA ALA A 55 -10.04 -1.09 -4.54
C ALA A 55 -9.94 -2.58 -4.90
N LYS A 56 -8.71 -3.11 -5.04
CA LYS A 56 -8.48 -4.55 -5.26
C LYS A 56 -9.01 -5.42 -4.12
N ALA A 57 -8.84 -4.99 -2.87
CA ALA A 57 -9.42 -5.67 -1.71
C ALA A 57 -10.95 -5.76 -1.79
N LYS A 58 -11.59 -4.68 -2.26
CA LYS A 58 -13.04 -4.63 -2.48
C LYS A 58 -13.47 -5.55 -3.61
N ASP A 59 -12.73 -5.58 -4.72
CA ASP A 59 -12.98 -6.50 -5.83
C ASP A 59 -12.92 -7.97 -5.35
N ILE A 60 -11.94 -8.32 -4.52
CA ILE A 60 -11.83 -9.64 -3.89
C ILE A 60 -13.07 -9.95 -3.02
N ALA A 61 -13.54 -8.97 -2.25
CA ALA A 61 -14.72 -9.11 -1.39
C ALA A 61 -16.01 -9.32 -2.20
N GLU A 62 -16.14 -8.64 -3.33
CA GLU A 62 -17.32 -8.64 -4.19
C GLU A 62 -17.39 -9.83 -5.15
N VAL A 63 -16.28 -10.57 -5.34
CA VAL A 63 -16.31 -11.83 -6.09
C VAL A 63 -17.24 -12.83 -5.43
N ALA A 64 -18.19 -13.36 -6.20
CA ALA A 64 -19.09 -14.39 -5.73
C ALA A 64 -18.33 -15.71 -5.51
N ASP A 65 -18.73 -16.48 -4.50
CA ASP A 65 -18.01 -17.72 -4.13
C ASP A 65 -17.99 -18.74 -5.27
N ASP A 66 -19.02 -18.74 -6.13
CA ASP A 66 -19.10 -19.58 -7.34
C ASP A 66 -18.04 -19.24 -8.41
N LYS A 67 -17.49 -18.02 -8.40
CA LYS A 67 -16.41 -17.58 -9.32
C LYS A 67 -15.05 -17.50 -8.64
N TRP A 68 -14.97 -17.84 -7.37
CA TRP A 68 -13.75 -17.73 -6.59
C TRP A 68 -12.62 -18.55 -7.19
N ASP A 69 -12.86 -19.83 -7.50
CA ASP A 69 -11.81 -20.72 -7.98
C ASP A 69 -11.22 -20.29 -9.33
N ASP A 70 -12.03 -19.71 -10.22
CA ASP A 70 -11.57 -19.16 -11.50
C ASP A 70 -10.83 -17.82 -11.34
N MET A 71 -11.24 -16.99 -10.38
CA MET A 71 -10.71 -15.63 -10.24
C MET A 71 -9.57 -15.52 -9.22
N LYS A 72 -9.41 -16.48 -8.31
CA LYS A 72 -8.44 -16.39 -7.20
C LYS A 72 -7.02 -16.13 -7.67
N GLU A 73 -6.57 -16.80 -8.73
CA GLU A 73 -5.19 -16.62 -9.23
C GLU A 73 -4.99 -15.22 -9.81
N SER A 74 -6.00 -14.70 -10.54
CA SER A 74 -5.95 -13.35 -11.09
C SER A 74 -5.99 -12.28 -9.99
N LEU A 75 -6.81 -12.50 -8.96
CA LEU A 75 -6.91 -11.61 -7.81
C LEU A 75 -5.65 -11.64 -6.94
N GLU A 76 -5.09 -12.82 -6.68
CA GLU A 76 -3.85 -13.00 -5.94
C GLU A 76 -2.68 -12.36 -6.67
N SER A 77 -2.53 -12.61 -7.98
CA SER A 77 -1.51 -11.96 -8.81
C SER A 77 -1.67 -10.44 -8.85
N GLY A 78 -2.91 -9.95 -9.01
CA GLY A 78 -3.20 -8.52 -8.98
C GLY A 78 -2.90 -7.88 -7.62
N TRP A 79 -3.11 -8.62 -6.53
CA TRP A 79 -2.76 -8.20 -5.19
C TRP A 79 -1.24 -8.17 -4.97
N ASP A 80 -0.52 -9.22 -5.37
CA ASP A 80 0.93 -9.28 -5.22
C ASP A 80 1.61 -8.16 -6.04
N GLU A 81 1.12 -7.86 -7.24
CA GLU A 81 1.62 -6.72 -8.03
C GLU A 81 1.36 -5.37 -7.33
N ALA A 82 0.15 -5.18 -6.78
CA ALA A 82 -0.18 -3.97 -6.03
C ALA A 82 0.67 -3.83 -4.76
N SER A 83 0.90 -4.93 -4.06
CA SER A 83 1.73 -4.99 -2.86
C SER A 83 3.20 -4.70 -3.20
N ALA A 84 3.74 -5.25 -4.29
CA ALA A 84 5.09 -4.98 -4.75
C ALA A 84 5.27 -3.49 -5.09
N LYS A 85 4.33 -2.89 -5.83
CA LYS A 85 4.35 -1.45 -6.15
C LYS A 85 4.29 -0.56 -4.89
N LEU A 86 3.54 -1.00 -3.88
CA LEU A 86 3.50 -0.34 -2.57
C LEU A 86 4.86 -0.42 -1.88
N GLU A 87 5.47 -1.61 -1.82
CA GLU A 87 6.79 -1.80 -1.22
C GLU A 87 7.88 -0.99 -1.93
N GLU A 88 7.88 -0.92 -3.25
CA GLU A 88 8.78 -0.05 -4.01
C GLU A 88 8.62 1.43 -3.65
N GLY A 89 7.36 1.88 -3.50
CA GLY A 89 7.07 3.25 -3.05
C GLY A 89 7.63 3.52 -1.66
N TRP A 90 7.57 2.51 -0.78
CA TRP A 90 8.08 2.56 0.58
C TRP A 90 9.60 2.58 0.65
N ASP A 91 10.26 1.78 -0.17
CA ASP A 91 11.71 1.76 -0.28
C ASP A 91 12.24 3.10 -0.81
N SER A 92 11.60 3.64 -1.86
CA SER A 92 11.92 4.96 -2.40
C SER A 92 11.76 6.05 -1.34
N LEU A 93 10.64 6.04 -0.61
CA LEU A 93 10.38 7.00 0.46
C LEU A 93 11.44 6.92 1.57
N THR A 94 11.74 5.71 2.02
CA THR A 94 12.70 5.45 3.11
C THR A 94 14.10 5.87 2.69
N SER A 95 14.50 5.56 1.46
CA SER A 95 15.77 5.97 0.88
C SER A 95 15.88 7.49 0.76
N LYS A 96 14.82 8.19 0.31
CA LYS A 96 14.79 9.66 0.29
C LYS A 96 14.98 10.24 1.69
N ILE A 97 14.20 9.77 2.67
CA ILE A 97 14.32 10.21 4.07
C ILE A 97 15.75 9.98 4.56
N LYS A 98 16.28 8.77 4.39
CA LYS A 98 17.65 8.44 4.81
C LYS A 98 18.69 9.35 4.18
N SER A 99 18.54 9.70 2.90
CA SER A 99 19.46 10.61 2.21
C SER A 99 19.38 12.05 2.72
N PHE A 100 18.23 12.50 3.23
CA PHE A 100 18.10 13.83 3.83
C PHE A 100 18.66 13.90 5.26
N PHE A 101 18.69 12.77 5.99
CA PHE A 101 19.15 12.68 7.39
C PHE A 101 20.52 12.04 7.59
N SER A 102 21.23 11.69 6.51
CA SER A 102 22.59 11.14 6.56
C SER A 102 23.64 12.19 6.21
#